data_AF-D9MWF4-F1
#
_entry.id   AF-D9MWF4-F1
#
_cell.length_a   1.000
_cell.length_b   1.000
_cell.length_c   1.000
_cell.angle_alpha   90.00
_cell.angle_beta   90.00
_cell.angle_gamma   90.00
#
_symmetry.space_group_name_H-M   'P 1'
#
loop_
_entity.id
_entity.type
_entity.pdbx_description
1 polymer ?
#
loop_
_entity_poly.entity_id
_entity_poly.type
_entity_poly.pdbx_seq_one_letter_code
_entity_poly.pdbx_strand_id
1 'polypeptide(L)'
;LKAVVWTDVIQTIIMFGAMALVLIKGTLDIGGPSVVWQRAQETARLERPNFTPDITERYTFYSLVLGGVAHWLKSNAISQNMIQRYLSLPTLKDARIAIWTFIAGVLAFLMICGYTGLLIYATYAQCDPLETKLAKRNDQLLPLLVMETLGSYPGLPGVFVAGVFSAALSSLSTGL
;
A
#
# COMPACT_ATOMS: atom_id res chain seq x y z
N LEU A 1 12.15 6.56 -21.16
CA LEU A 1 12.73 6.18 -19.85
C LEU A 1 12.88 7.37 -18.91
N LYS A 2 13.79 8.34 -19.13
CA LYS A 2 14.02 9.44 -18.15
C LYS A 2 12.76 10.21 -17.75
N ALA A 3 11.93 10.64 -18.71
CA ALA A 3 10.69 11.37 -18.41
C ALA A 3 9.70 10.52 -17.59
N VAL A 4 9.51 9.25 -17.97
CA VAL A 4 8.63 8.29 -17.27
C VAL A 4 9.12 8.04 -15.83
N VAL A 5 10.43 7.93 -15.62
CA VAL A 5 11.00 7.75 -14.28
C VAL A 5 10.74 9.00 -13.41
N TRP A 6 10.88 10.20 -13.97
CA TRP A 6 10.58 11.43 -13.23
C TRP A 6 9.10 11.56 -12.86
N THR A 7 8.19 11.17 -13.76
CA THR A 7 6.75 11.15 -13.43
C THR A 7 6.43 10.13 -12.34
N ASP A 8 7.05 8.95 -12.38
CA ASP A 8 6.91 7.93 -11.33
C ASP A 8 7.39 8.45 -9.96
N VAL A 9 8.50 9.21 -9.93
CA VAL A 9 9.04 9.80 -8.69
C VAL A 9 8.06 10.82 -8.09
N ILE A 10 7.59 11.77 -8.90
CA ILE A 10 6.64 12.80 -8.45
C ILE A 10 5.36 12.15 -7.92
N GLN A 11 4.82 11.18 -8.66
CA GLN A 11 3.63 10.45 -8.28
C GLN A 11 3.83 9.68 -6.96
N THR A 12 4.98 9.02 -6.79
CA THR A 12 5.32 8.30 -5.55
C THR A 12 5.34 9.25 -4.36
N ILE A 13 6.00 10.41 -4.48
CA ILE A 13 6.05 11.43 -3.41
C ILE A 13 4.64 11.89 -3.03
N ILE A 14 3.81 12.19 -4.03
CA ILE A 14 2.42 12.64 -3.81
C ILE A 14 1.60 11.54 -3.11
N MET A 15 1.73 10.29 -3.53
CA MET A 15 1.00 9.17 -2.94
C MET A 15 1.41 8.93 -1.48
N PHE A 16 2.71 8.89 -1.18
CA PHE A 16 3.20 8.73 0.19
C PHE A 16 2.79 9.92 1.07
N GLY A 17 2.90 11.15 0.56
CA GLY A 17 2.48 12.34 1.29
C GLY A 17 0.99 12.34 1.60
N ALA A 18 0.14 12.04 0.61
CA ALA A 18 -1.30 11.97 0.81
C ALA A 18 -1.69 10.86 1.80
N MET A 19 -1.06 9.68 1.70
CA MET A 19 -1.30 8.60 2.64
C MET A 19 -0.85 8.96 4.06
N ALA A 20 0.30 9.61 4.21
CA ALA A 20 0.78 10.08 5.52
C ALA A 20 -0.20 11.08 6.14
N LEU A 21 -0.76 12.02 5.36
CA LEU A 21 -1.76 12.96 5.85
C LEU A 21 -3.04 12.27 6.32
N VAL A 22 -3.55 11.31 5.54
CA VAL A 22 -4.72 10.51 5.93
C VAL A 22 -4.43 9.74 7.21
N LEU A 23 -3.27 9.09 7.30
CA LEU A 23 -2.90 8.31 8.48
C LEU A 23 -2.74 9.18 9.72
N ILE A 24 -2.06 10.33 9.63
CA ILE A 24 -1.85 11.23 10.76
C ILE A 24 -3.20 11.79 11.21
N LYS A 25 -3.97 12.40 10.30
CA LYS A 25 -5.23 13.05 10.67
C LYS A 25 -6.27 12.01 11.12
N GLY A 26 -6.43 10.91 10.41
CA GLY A 26 -7.34 9.84 10.79
C GLY A 26 -6.98 9.20 12.14
N THR A 27 -5.69 9.03 12.44
CA THR A 27 -5.24 8.55 13.75
C THR A 27 -5.55 9.56 14.86
N LEU A 28 -5.39 10.86 14.60
CA LEU A 28 -5.72 11.91 15.57
C LEU A 28 -7.22 11.97 15.85
N ASP A 29 -8.07 11.86 14.82
CA ASP A 29 -9.53 11.93 14.95
C ASP A 29 -10.10 10.85 15.87
N ILE A 30 -9.54 9.65 15.82
CA ILE A 30 -10.01 8.51 16.64
C ILE A 30 -9.43 8.51 18.06
N GLY A 31 -8.60 9.49 18.42
CA GLY A 31 -8.01 9.62 19.75
C GLY A 31 -6.57 9.09 19.88
N GLY A 32 -5.88 8.84 18.76
CA GLY A 32 -4.45 8.50 18.72
C GLY A 32 -4.13 7.05 18.37
N PRO A 33 -2.82 6.72 18.21
CA PRO A 33 -2.38 5.39 17.77
C PRO A 33 -2.65 4.29 18.79
N SER A 34 -2.74 4.63 20.08
CA SER A 34 -3.12 3.68 21.14
C SER A 34 -4.53 3.12 20.92
N VAL A 35 -5.47 3.95 20.47
CA VAL A 35 -6.85 3.53 20.18
C VAL A 35 -6.91 2.61 18.97
N VAL A 36 -6.12 2.88 17.92
CA VAL A 36 -5.97 1.97 16.77
C VAL A 36 -5.52 0.59 17.24
N TRP A 37 -4.46 0.56 18.04
CA TRP A 37 -3.86 -0.68 18.51
C TRP A 37 -4.79 -1.46 19.43
N GLN A 38 -5.45 -0.78 20.37
CA GLN A 38 -6.40 -1.39 21.29
C GLN A 38 -7.57 -2.03 20.52
N ARG A 39 -8.21 -1.28 19.60
CA ARG A 39 -9.32 -1.81 18.79
C ARG A 39 -8.87 -2.97 17.90
N ALA A 40 -7.64 -2.91 17.36
CA ALA A 40 -7.09 -4.00 16.57
C ALA A 40 -6.88 -5.30 17.40
N GLN A 41 -6.48 -5.17 18.66
CA GLN A 41 -6.32 -6.30 19.57
C GLN A 41 -7.66 -6.90 20.00
N GLU A 42 -8.62 -6.05 20.37
CA GLU A 42 -9.94 -6.48 20.86
C GLU A 42 -10.71 -7.29 19.80
N THR A 43 -10.50 -7.01 18.52
CA THR A 43 -11.23 -7.67 17.43
C THR A 43 -10.46 -8.79 16.73
N ALA A 44 -9.36 -9.28 17.33
CA ALA A 44 -8.55 -10.37 16.80
C ALA A 44 -8.05 -10.18 15.34
N ARG A 45 -7.95 -8.93 14.86
CA ARG A 45 -7.46 -8.61 13.50
C ARG A 45 -5.94 -8.75 13.38
N LEU A 46 -5.25 -8.76 14.51
CA LEU A 46 -3.83 -9.12 14.60
C LEU A 46 -3.70 -10.65 14.64
N GLU A 47 -3.81 -11.25 13.46
CA GLU A 47 -3.65 -12.70 13.30
C GLU A 47 -2.17 -13.09 13.43
N ARG A 48 -1.91 -14.18 14.15
CA ARG A 48 -0.57 -14.77 14.21
C ARG A 48 -0.30 -15.53 12.91
N PRO A 49 0.97 -15.65 12.49
CA PRO A 49 1.31 -16.45 11.31
C PRO A 49 0.79 -17.89 11.46
N ASN A 50 0.00 -18.32 10.49
CA ASN A 50 -0.55 -19.67 10.45
C ASN A 50 0.49 -20.64 9.85
N PHE A 51 1.00 -21.56 10.65
CA PHE A 51 2.01 -22.55 10.25
C PHE A 51 1.40 -23.90 9.81
N THR A 52 0.11 -23.93 9.48
CA THR A 52 -0.54 -25.12 8.96
C THR A 52 -0.04 -25.41 7.54
N PRO A 53 0.33 -26.66 7.20
CA PRO A 53 0.80 -27.04 5.87
C PRO A 53 -0.34 -27.31 4.87
N ASP A 54 -1.55 -26.83 5.15
CA ASP A 54 -2.72 -27.02 4.27
C ASP A 54 -2.60 -26.11 3.03
N ILE A 55 -2.68 -26.72 1.85
CA ILE A 55 -2.60 -26.04 0.55
C ILE A 55 -3.94 -25.42 0.12
N THR A 56 -5.04 -25.76 0.79
CA THR A 56 -6.38 -25.21 0.52
C THR A 56 -6.61 -23.88 1.24
N GLU A 57 -5.86 -23.61 2.30
CA GLU A 57 -5.89 -22.32 2.98
C GLU A 57 -5.23 -21.23 2.14
N ARG A 58 -5.93 -20.11 1.98
CA ARG A 58 -5.49 -19.02 1.10
C ARG A 58 -4.14 -18.42 1.49
N TYR A 59 -3.91 -18.25 2.79
CA TYR A 59 -2.69 -17.64 3.32
C TYR A 59 -2.16 -18.44 4.51
N THR A 60 -1.06 -19.16 4.30
CA THR A 60 -0.26 -19.81 5.34
C THR A 60 1.15 -19.24 5.29
N PHE A 61 1.93 -19.43 6.35
CA PHE A 61 3.33 -19.04 6.38
C PHE A 61 4.09 -19.61 5.17
N TYR A 62 3.84 -20.88 4.84
CA TYR A 62 4.48 -21.55 3.71
C TYR A 62 4.03 -20.98 2.36
N SER A 63 2.74 -20.75 2.15
CA SER A 63 2.25 -20.21 0.87
C SER A 63 2.72 -18.76 0.64
N LEU A 64 2.78 -17.96 1.71
CA LEU A 64 3.30 -16.60 1.66
C LEU A 64 4.82 -16.55 1.44
N VAL A 65 5.61 -17.40 2.09
CA VAL A 65 7.07 -17.42 1.92
C VAL A 65 7.44 -17.98 0.56
N LEU A 66 6.96 -19.17 0.20
CA LEU A 66 7.32 -19.82 -1.07
C LEU A 66 6.75 -19.06 -2.27
N GLY A 67 5.45 -18.72 -2.21
CA GLY A 67 4.78 -17.94 -3.25
C GLY A 67 5.31 -16.52 -3.33
N GLY A 68 5.60 -15.89 -2.19
CA GLY A 68 6.18 -14.55 -2.12
C GLY A 68 7.58 -14.50 -2.72
N VAL A 69 8.47 -15.43 -2.37
CA VAL A 69 9.83 -15.50 -2.97
C VAL A 69 9.73 -15.67 -4.48
N ALA A 70 8.91 -16.61 -4.96
CA ALA A 70 8.72 -16.80 -6.40
C ALA A 70 8.15 -15.55 -7.09
N HIS A 71 7.17 -14.89 -6.48
CA HIS A 71 6.56 -13.66 -6.99
C HIS A 71 7.59 -12.52 -7.08
N TRP A 72 8.33 -12.26 -6.00
CA TRP A 72 9.33 -11.20 -5.96
C TRP A 72 10.51 -11.47 -6.89
N LEU A 73 10.93 -12.73 -7.03
CA LEU A 73 11.97 -13.12 -7.98
C LEU A 73 11.51 -12.87 -9.41
N LYS A 74 10.30 -13.30 -9.78
CA LYS A 74 9.73 -13.04 -11.11
C LYS A 74 9.62 -11.53 -11.37
N SER A 75 9.15 -10.77 -10.40
CA SER A 75 8.97 -9.32 -10.55
C SER A 75 10.29 -8.56 -10.70
N ASN A 76 11.34 -8.93 -9.95
CA ASN A 76 12.60 -8.17 -9.94
C ASN A 76 13.67 -8.70 -10.90
N ALA A 77 13.81 -10.03 -11.01
CA ALA A 77 14.91 -10.65 -11.75
C ALA A 77 14.53 -11.05 -13.18
N ILE A 78 13.24 -11.28 -13.45
CA ILE A 78 12.77 -11.79 -14.75
C ILE A 78 12.00 -10.72 -15.53
N SER A 79 11.28 -9.83 -14.85
CA SER A 79 10.52 -8.76 -15.51
C SER A 79 11.42 -7.86 -16.34
N GLN A 80 11.12 -7.75 -17.63
CA GLN A 80 11.85 -6.94 -18.59
C GLN A 80 12.01 -5.49 -18.11
N ASN A 81 10.94 -4.91 -17.55
CA ASN A 81 10.95 -3.54 -17.06
C ASN A 81 11.98 -3.30 -15.93
N MET A 82 12.13 -4.26 -15.01
CA MET A 82 13.10 -4.13 -13.92
C MET A 82 14.53 -4.37 -14.40
N ILE A 83 14.76 -5.38 -15.25
CA ILE A 83 16.09 -5.63 -15.82
C ILE A 83 16.59 -4.41 -16.60
N GLN A 84 15.73 -3.79 -17.41
CA GLN A 84 16.09 -2.59 -18.17
C GLN A 84 16.46 -1.41 -17.25
N ARG A 85 15.74 -1.22 -16.14
CA ARG A 85 16.06 -0.19 -15.14
C ARG A 85 17.44 -0.42 -14.54
N TYR A 86 17.80 -1.66 -14.20
CA TYR A 86 19.12 -1.99 -13.65
C TYR A 86 20.25 -1.85 -14.67
N LEU A 87 20.04 -2.26 -15.92
CA LEU A 87 21.06 -2.15 -16.98
C LEU A 87 21.29 -0.71 -17.45
N SER A 88 20.34 0.21 -17.19
CA SER A 88 20.49 1.63 -17.52
C SER A 88 21.38 2.41 -16.55
N LEU A 89 21.81 1.79 -15.44
CA LEU A 89 22.67 2.40 -14.44
C LEU A 89 24.16 2.25 -14.82
N PRO A 90 24.99 3.27 -14.55
CA PRO A 90 26.36 3.30 -15.06
C PRO A 90 27.30 2.30 -14.38
N THR A 91 27.00 1.89 -13.14
CA THR A 91 27.80 0.92 -12.41
C THR A 91 26.96 -0.13 -11.68
N LEU A 92 27.56 -1.29 -11.42
CA LEU A 92 26.94 -2.35 -10.62
C LEU A 92 26.69 -1.91 -9.17
N LYS A 93 27.49 -0.98 -8.64
CA LYS A 93 27.27 -0.38 -7.32
C LYS A 93 25.95 0.41 -7.29
N ASP A 94 25.69 1.20 -8.32
CA ASP A 94 24.45 1.98 -8.43
C ASP A 94 23.23 1.08 -8.57
N ALA A 95 23.35 -0.01 -9.34
CA ALA A 95 22.30 -1.03 -9.43
C ALA A 95 21.98 -1.68 -8.09
N ARG A 96 22.99 -2.03 -7.28
CA ARG A 96 22.78 -2.55 -5.92
C ARG A 96 22.10 -1.53 -5.01
N ILE A 97 22.50 -0.27 -5.06
CA ILE A 97 21.86 0.81 -4.28
C ILE A 97 20.39 0.95 -4.70
N ALA A 98 20.11 0.95 -6.00
CA ALA A 98 18.75 1.04 -6.51
C ALA A 98 17.86 -0.11 -6.01
N ILE A 99 18.38 -1.35 -5.99
CA ILE A 99 17.65 -2.51 -5.45
C ILE A 99 17.36 -2.35 -3.96
N TRP A 100 18.34 -1.94 -3.15
CA TRP A 100 18.13 -1.75 -1.71
C TRP A 100 17.15 -0.62 -1.41
N THR A 101 17.21 0.48 -2.16
CA THR A 101 16.24 1.58 -2.07
C THR A 101 14.83 1.11 -2.44
N PHE A 102 14.71 0.27 -3.48
CA PHE A 102 13.42 -0.32 -3.85
C PHE A 102 12.86 -1.23 -2.75
N ILE A 103 13.68 -2.12 -2.19
CA ILE A 103 13.28 -3.00 -1.08
C ILE A 103 12.80 -2.18 0.12
N ALA A 104 13.57 -1.16 0.52
CA ALA A 104 13.19 -0.28 1.63
C ALA A 104 11.87 0.46 1.36
N GLY A 105 11.69 0.97 0.14
CA GLY A 105 10.46 1.65 -0.27
C GLY A 105 9.23 0.73 -0.27
N VAL A 106 9.37 -0.50 -0.77
CA VAL A 106 8.30 -1.51 -0.74
C VAL A 106 7.94 -1.89 0.69
N LEU A 107 8.92 -2.13 1.56
CA LEU A 107 8.66 -2.46 2.96
C LEU A 107 7.94 -1.32 3.68
N ALA A 108 8.39 -0.07 3.47
CA ALA A 108 7.72 1.10 4.02
C ALA A 108 6.27 1.22 3.51
N PHE A 109 6.04 1.00 2.21
CA PHE A 109 4.71 1.02 1.62
C PHE A 109 3.79 -0.06 2.20
N LEU A 110 4.28 -1.29 2.34
CA LEU A 110 3.52 -2.39 2.95
C LEU A 110 3.13 -2.11 4.40
N MET A 111 4.04 -1.52 5.18
CA MET A 111 3.76 -1.10 6.56
C MET A 111 2.68 -0.02 6.61
N ILE A 112 2.76 0.97 5.73
CA ILE A 112 1.74 2.01 5.59
C ILE A 112 0.39 1.38 5.23
N CYS A 113 0.32 0.52 4.22
CA CYS A 113 -0.91 -0.16 3.83
C CYS A 113 -1.51 -1.02 4.95
N GLY A 114 -0.66 -1.75 5.69
CA GLY A 114 -1.07 -2.54 6.84
C GLY A 114 -1.68 -1.67 7.93
N TYR A 115 -1.01 -0.58 8.29
CA TYR A 115 -1.53 0.38 9.28
C TYR A 115 -2.82 1.07 8.80
N THR A 116 -2.90 1.45 7.53
CA THR A 116 -4.14 1.98 6.92
C THR A 116 -5.30 1.00 7.08
N GLY A 117 -5.08 -0.30 6.88
CA GLY A 117 -6.11 -1.32 7.12
C GLY A 117 -6.60 -1.36 8.56
N LEU A 118 -5.68 -1.28 9.53
CA LEU A 118 -6.03 -1.19 10.95
C LEU A 118 -6.78 0.10 11.27
N LEU A 119 -6.37 1.23 10.68
CA LEU A 119 -7.01 2.52 10.88
C LEU A 119 -8.44 2.52 10.33
N ILE A 120 -8.65 2.05 9.11
CA ILE A 120 -10.00 1.88 8.53
C ILE A 120 -10.87 1.07 9.49
N TYR A 121 -10.36 -0.06 9.98
CA TYR A 121 -11.10 -0.90 10.90
C TYR A 121 -11.42 -0.19 12.22
N ALA A 122 -10.44 0.50 12.79
CA ALA A 122 -10.60 1.26 14.02
C ALA A 122 -11.62 2.39 13.86
N THR A 123 -11.61 3.10 12.73
CA THR A 123 -12.56 4.18 12.41
C THR A 123 -13.99 3.66 12.29
N TYR A 124 -14.18 2.55 11.58
CA TYR A 124 -15.50 1.99 11.30
C TYR A 124 -15.96 0.90 12.29
N ALA A 125 -15.27 0.75 13.43
CA ALA A 125 -15.55 -0.30 14.41
C ALA A 125 -16.99 -0.29 14.96
N GLN A 126 -17.64 0.86 14.98
CA GLN A 126 -19.00 1.04 15.51
C GLN A 126 -20.08 1.14 14.42
N CYS A 127 -19.69 1.40 13.17
CA CYS A 127 -20.61 1.60 12.05
C CYS A 127 -19.94 1.10 10.78
N ASP A 128 -20.31 -0.10 10.32
CA ASP A 128 -19.70 -0.69 9.14
C ASP A 128 -20.23 0.01 7.86
N PRO A 129 -19.36 0.69 7.09
CA PRO A 129 -19.74 1.33 5.83
C PRO A 129 -20.25 0.34 4.77
N LEU A 130 -19.93 -0.95 4.88
CA LEU A 130 -20.44 -1.99 3.98
C LEU A 130 -21.90 -2.36 4.30
N GLU A 131 -22.25 -2.45 5.58
CA GLU A 131 -23.63 -2.74 6.02
C GLU A 131 -24.56 -1.55 5.76
N THR A 132 -24.06 -0.34 5.96
CA THR A 132 -24.79 0.92 5.68
C THR A 132 -24.83 1.29 4.20
N LYS A 133 -24.20 0.49 3.32
CA LYS A 133 -24.08 0.71 1.86
C LYS A 133 -23.39 2.00 1.44
N LEU A 134 -22.62 2.62 2.34
CA LEU A 134 -21.73 3.73 2.02
C LEU A 134 -20.54 3.24 1.16
N ALA A 135 -20.10 2.00 1.37
CA ALA A 135 -19.18 1.28 0.49
C ALA A 135 -19.87 0.01 -0.05
N LYS A 136 -19.69 -0.28 -1.34
CA LYS A 136 -20.21 -1.52 -1.96
C LYS A 136 -19.20 -2.66 -1.91
N ARG A 137 -17.92 -2.34 -1.79
CA ARG A 137 -16.80 -3.30 -1.81
C ARG A 137 -15.66 -2.84 -0.91
N ASN A 138 -14.85 -3.80 -0.43
CA ASN A 138 -13.75 -3.56 0.50
C ASN A 138 -12.67 -2.61 -0.04
N ASP A 139 -12.44 -2.59 -1.35
CA ASP A 139 -11.49 -1.70 -2.03
C ASP A 139 -11.90 -0.22 -2.00
N GLN A 140 -13.17 0.07 -1.71
CA GLN A 140 -13.69 1.43 -1.60
C GLN A 140 -13.50 2.05 -0.21
N LEU A 141 -13.10 1.26 0.79
CA LEU A 141 -12.96 1.72 2.18
C LEU A 141 -11.85 2.76 2.35
N LEU A 142 -10.72 2.58 1.67
CA LEU A 142 -9.63 3.55 1.71
C LEU A 142 -10.04 4.89 1.06
N PRO A 143 -10.56 4.92 -0.18
CA PRO A 143 -11.11 6.15 -0.75
C PRO A 143 -12.17 6.81 0.13
N LEU A 144 -13.07 6.03 0.75
CA LEU A 144 -14.07 6.55 1.67
C LEU A 144 -13.42 7.23 2.88
N LEU A 145 -12.45 6.56 3.52
CA LEU A 145 -11.70 7.12 4.65
C LEU A 145 -10.99 8.41 4.23
N VAL A 146 -10.37 8.46 3.04
CA VAL A 146 -9.71 9.69 2.55
C VAL A 146 -10.72 10.83 2.40
N MET A 147 -11.89 10.56 1.83
CA MET A 147 -12.94 11.57 1.62
C MET A 147 -13.48 12.10 2.95
N GLU A 148 -13.71 11.26 3.96
CA GLU A 148 -14.19 11.67 5.28
C GLU A 148 -13.10 12.39 6.08
N THR A 149 -11.86 11.89 6.01
CA THR A 149 -10.72 12.40 6.77
C THR A 149 -10.27 13.75 6.20
N LEU A 150 -10.10 13.86 4.88
CA LEU A 150 -9.53 15.05 4.23
C LEU A 150 -10.58 15.92 3.53
N GLY A 151 -11.88 15.59 3.60
CA GLY A 151 -12.94 16.34 2.92
C GLY A 151 -13.08 17.80 3.35
N SER A 152 -12.62 18.14 4.55
CA SER A 152 -12.54 19.53 5.04
C SER A 152 -11.45 20.36 4.36
N TYR A 153 -10.48 19.72 3.70
CA TYR A 153 -9.38 20.37 2.99
C TYR A 153 -9.61 20.27 1.48
N PRO A 154 -10.17 21.32 0.84
CA PRO A 154 -10.48 21.27 -0.58
C PRO A 154 -9.23 20.98 -1.41
N GLY A 155 -9.34 20.05 -2.35
CA GLY A 155 -8.25 19.64 -3.25
C GLY A 155 -7.44 18.44 -2.79
N LEU A 156 -7.25 18.19 -1.48
CA LEU A 156 -6.43 17.07 -0.99
C LEU A 156 -7.00 15.68 -1.37
N PRO A 157 -8.30 15.40 -1.23
CA PRO A 157 -8.85 14.14 -1.72
C PRO A 157 -8.71 13.98 -3.24
N GLY A 158 -8.84 15.06 -4.00
CA GLY A 158 -8.66 15.07 -5.45
C GLY A 158 -7.23 14.72 -5.86
N VAL A 159 -6.23 15.27 -5.16
CA VAL A 159 -4.81 14.94 -5.36
C VAL A 159 -4.54 13.46 -5.06
N PHE A 160 -5.12 12.92 -3.99
CA PHE A 160 -5.00 11.50 -3.67
C PHE A 160 -5.56 10.61 -4.79
N VAL A 161 -6.80 10.87 -5.21
CA VAL A 161 -7.46 10.11 -6.27
C VAL A 161 -6.68 10.21 -7.58
N ALA A 162 -6.25 11.41 -7.98
CA ALA A 162 -5.42 11.62 -9.18
C ALA A 162 -4.09 10.83 -9.11
N GLY A 163 -3.44 10.80 -7.94
CA GLY A 163 -2.22 10.02 -7.73
C GLY A 163 -2.44 8.51 -7.90
N VAL A 164 -3.52 7.97 -7.33
CA VAL A 164 -3.89 6.55 -7.48
C VAL A 164 -4.19 6.19 -8.94
N PHE A 165 -4.95 7.01 -9.65
CA PHE A 165 -5.23 6.79 -11.07
C PHE A 165 -3.97 6.89 -11.93
N SER A 166 -3.11 7.87 -11.67
CA SER A 166 -1.81 7.99 -12.35
C SER A 166 -0.97 6.73 -12.12
N ALA A 167 -0.97 6.16 -10.90
CA ALA A 167 -0.24 4.94 -10.58
C ALA A 167 -0.78 3.71 -11.31
N ALA A 168 -2.09 3.58 -11.37
CA ALA A 168 -2.75 2.53 -12.12
C ALA A 168 -2.42 2.62 -13.62
N LEU A 169 -2.44 3.83 -14.18
CA LEU A 169 -2.11 4.07 -15.60
C LEU A 169 -0.62 3.83 -15.91
N SER A 170 0.30 4.25 -15.03
CA SER A 170 1.73 3.95 -15.18
C SER A 170 1.99 2.44 -15.15
N SER A 171 1.31 1.72 -14.25
CA SER A 171 1.40 0.25 -14.17
C SER A 171 0.83 -0.44 -15.41
N LEU A 172 -0.30 0.04 -15.93
CA LEU A 172 -0.93 -0.47 -17.15
C LEU A 172 -0.03 -0.24 -18.37
N SER A 173 0.54 0.95 -18.52
CA SER A 173 1.46 1.27 -19.61
C SER A 173 2.77 0.48 -19.54
N THR A 174 3.16 0.03 -18.36
CA THR A 174 4.36 -0.81 -18.15
C THR A 174 4.08 -2.28 -18.45
N GLY A 175 2.81 -2.71 -18.33
CA GLY A 175 2.36 -4.08 -18.57
C GLY A 175 1.89 -4.38 -19.99
N LEU A 176 1.52 -3.34 -20.76
CA LEU A 176 1.26 -3.39 -22.21
C LEU A 176 2.57 -3.29 -23.00
#